data_AF-A0A7S0P634-F1
#
_entry.id   AF-A0A7S0P634-F1
#
_cell.length_a   1.000
_cell.length_b   1.000
_cell.length_c   1.000
_cell.angle_alpha   90.00
_cell.angle_beta   90.00
_cell.angle_gamma   90.00
#
_symmetry.space_group_name_H-M   'P 1'
#
loop_
_entity.id
_entity.type
_entity.pdbx_description
1 polymer ?
#
loop_
_entity_poly.entity_id
_entity_poly.type
_entity_poly.pdbx_seq_one_letter_code
_entity_poly.pdbx_strand_id
1 'polypeptide(L)'
;DSCTSDEPVRLPRYARVNTLVASVAQVVRALRREGFTQIPTPSRVSAPPVPPPGRLWRDAHIDSLLVLPAGCELHCHEMVVKGAIILQDKASCFPPAALSPPRGSISVDCCAAPGN
;
A
#
# COMPACT_ATOMS: atom_id res chain seq x y z
N ASP A 1 -16.32 -32.56 -13.23
CA ASP A 1 -15.25 -32.19 -12.27
C ASP A 1 -14.05 -31.65 -13.03
N SER A 2 -14.10 -30.36 -13.36
CA SER A 2 -13.00 -29.64 -14.02
C SER A 2 -12.03 -29.18 -12.95
N CYS A 3 -10.85 -29.80 -12.94
CA CYS A 3 -9.68 -29.45 -12.14
C CYS A 3 -9.36 -27.96 -12.34
N THR A 4 -9.66 -27.12 -11.35
CA THR A 4 -9.21 -25.72 -11.32
C THR A 4 -7.71 -25.73 -11.09
N SER A 5 -6.97 -25.30 -12.12
CA SER A 5 -5.53 -25.14 -12.10
C SER A 5 -5.11 -24.24 -10.94
N ASP A 6 -4.15 -24.72 -10.15
CA ASP A 6 -3.54 -24.06 -8.99
C ASP A 6 -2.61 -22.92 -9.45
N GLU A 7 -3.17 -21.88 -10.10
CA GLU A 7 -2.41 -20.71 -10.51
C GLU A 7 -2.15 -19.82 -9.27
N PRO A 8 -0.88 -19.50 -8.94
CA PRO A 8 -0.58 -18.76 -7.72
C PRO A 8 -1.24 -17.38 -7.74
N VAL A 9 -2.06 -17.11 -6.73
CA VAL A 9 -2.75 -15.83 -6.56
C VAL A 9 -1.71 -14.71 -6.46
N ARG A 10 -1.63 -13.87 -7.49
CA ARG A 10 -0.75 -12.69 -7.49
C ARG A 10 -1.42 -11.57 -6.72
N LEU A 11 -0.97 -11.32 -5.49
CA LEU A 11 -1.46 -10.22 -4.68
C LEU A 11 -0.90 -8.87 -5.19
N PRO A 12 -1.67 -7.77 -5.06
CA PRO A 12 -1.16 -6.44 -5.35
C PRO A 12 0.01 -6.08 -4.43
N ARG A 13 0.84 -5.13 -4.87
CA ARG A 13 1.87 -4.55 -4.01
C ARG A 13 1.28 -3.37 -3.24
N TYR A 14 1.36 -3.44 -1.92
CA TYR A 14 0.93 -2.37 -1.03
C TYR A 14 2.11 -1.51 -0.61
N ALA A 15 1.97 -0.19 -0.73
CA ALA A 15 2.96 0.78 -0.28
C ALA A 15 2.27 1.85 0.57
N ARG A 16 2.52 1.83 1.88
CA ARG A 16 2.03 2.83 2.81
C ARG A 16 2.93 4.07 2.74
N VAL A 17 2.34 5.22 2.48
CA VAL A 17 3.04 6.51 2.51
C VAL A 17 3.37 6.86 3.96
N ASN A 18 4.65 7.12 4.22
CA ASN A 18 5.09 7.63 5.51
C ASN A 18 4.81 9.13 5.59
N THR A 19 3.69 9.48 6.22
CA THR A 19 3.23 10.88 6.34
C THR A 19 4.13 11.75 7.21
N LEU A 20 5.10 11.17 7.93
CA LEU A 20 6.15 11.90 8.65
C LEU A 20 7.25 12.42 7.70
N VAL A 21 7.38 11.83 6.51
CA VAL A 21 8.44 12.15 5.52
C VAL A 21 7.85 12.81 4.27
N ALA A 22 6.70 12.34 3.78
CA ALA A 22 6.07 12.85 2.57
C ALA A 22 4.53 12.77 2.62
N SER A 23 3.87 13.71 1.95
CA SER A 23 2.43 13.62 1.71
C SER A 23 2.10 12.61 0.61
N VAL A 24 0.90 12.03 0.65
CA VAL A 24 0.42 11.11 -0.40
C VAL A 24 0.41 11.79 -1.77
N ALA A 25 0.08 13.07 -1.83
CA ALA A 25 0.10 13.83 -3.07
C ALA A 25 1.52 13.96 -3.66
N GLN A 26 2.56 14.11 -2.83
CA GLN A 26 3.95 14.14 -3.28
C GLN A 26 4.38 12.78 -3.86
N VAL A 27 4.07 11.69 -3.15
CA VAL A 27 4.40 10.32 -3.61
C VAL A 27 3.68 10.00 -4.92
N VAL A 28 2.38 10.28 -5.01
CA VAL A 28 1.61 10.08 -6.24
C VAL A 28 2.18 10.91 -7.41
N ARG A 29 2.58 12.16 -7.17
CA ARG A 29 3.23 12.98 -8.20
C ARG A 29 4.57 12.39 -8.64
N ALA A 30 5.34 11.77 -7.74
CA ALA A 30 6.58 11.09 -8.09
C ALA A 30 6.32 9.87 -8.98
N LEU A 31 5.43 8.98 -8.57
CA LEU A 31 5.05 7.81 -9.36
C LEU A 31 4.47 8.19 -10.74
N ARG A 32 3.73 9.30 -10.83
CA ARG A 32 3.26 9.83 -12.12
C ARG A 32 4.38 10.25 -13.06
N ARG A 33 5.46 10.85 -12.53
CA ARG A 33 6.66 11.19 -13.32
C ARG A 33 7.40 9.95 -13.80
N GLU A 34 7.25 8.83 -13.10
CA GLU A 34 7.80 7.52 -13.46
C GLU A 34 6.88 6.71 -14.39
N GLY A 35 5.77 7.29 -14.84
CA GLY A 35 4.86 6.67 -15.83
C GLY A 35 3.62 5.99 -15.25
N PHE A 36 3.40 6.02 -13.92
CA PHE A 36 2.17 5.52 -13.33
C PHE A 36 0.99 6.47 -13.59
N THR A 37 -0.19 5.90 -13.84
CA THR A 37 -1.45 6.64 -13.87
C THR A 37 -2.30 6.24 -12.67
N GLN A 38 -2.65 7.22 -11.83
CA GLN A 38 -3.61 6.99 -10.76
C GLN A 38 -5.03 6.87 -11.33
N ILE A 39 -5.71 5.78 -11.02
CA ILE A 39 -7.11 5.55 -11.37
C ILE A 39 -8.00 5.62 -10.12
N PRO A 40 -9.33 5.81 -10.28
CA PRO A 40 -10.25 5.79 -9.16
C PRO A 40 -10.19 4.46 -8.40
N THR A 41 -10.36 4.52 -7.08
CA THR A 41 -10.47 3.34 -6.23
C THR A 41 -11.69 2.51 -6.67
N PRO A 42 -11.53 1.20 -6.90
CA PRO A 42 -12.64 0.36 -7.32
C PRO A 42 -13.75 0.32 -6.25
N SER A 43 -15.00 0.55 -6.67
CA SER A 43 -16.18 0.63 -5.79
C SER A 43 -16.82 -0.73 -5.46
N ARG A 44 -16.36 -1.82 -6.09
CA ARG A 44 -16.93 -3.17 -5.94
C ARG A 44 -15.85 -4.21 -5.68
N VAL A 45 -16.21 -5.21 -4.87
CA VAL A 45 -15.44 -6.45 -4.63
C VAL A 45 -15.19 -7.25 -5.92
N SER A 46 -15.97 -7.02 -6.98
CA SER A 46 -15.83 -7.70 -8.27
C SER A 46 -14.75 -7.12 -9.20
N ALA A 47 -14.11 -6.01 -8.82
CA ALA A 47 -12.99 -5.46 -9.58
C ALA A 47 -11.74 -6.32 -9.38
N PRO A 48 -10.76 -6.33 -10.31
CA PRO A 48 -9.51 -7.03 -10.12
C PRO A 48 -8.88 -6.54 -8.80
N PRO A 49 -8.51 -7.45 -7.87
CA PRO A 49 -7.84 -7.05 -6.63
C PRO A 49 -6.48 -6.40 -6.88
N VAL A 50 -5.98 -6.51 -8.12
CA VAL A 50 -4.66 -6.06 -8.57
C VAL A 50 -4.81 -4.96 -9.63
N PRO A 51 -4.10 -3.83 -9.48
CA PRO A 51 -4.03 -2.83 -10.54
C PRO A 51 -3.40 -3.36 -11.82
N PRO A 52 -3.91 -2.98 -13.00
CA PRO A 52 -3.23 -3.24 -14.27
C PRO A 52 -1.83 -2.60 -14.30
N PRO A 53 -0.89 -3.11 -15.12
CA PRO A 53 0.44 -2.52 -15.26
C PRO A 53 0.41 -1.01 -15.53
N GLY A 54 1.27 -0.25 -14.84
CA GLY A 54 1.34 1.21 -14.94
C GLY A 54 0.13 1.95 -14.35
N ARG A 55 -0.78 1.26 -13.66
CA ARG A 55 -1.90 1.85 -12.92
C ARG A 55 -1.71 1.67 -11.42
N LEU A 56 -2.22 2.63 -10.65
CA LEU A 56 -2.31 2.54 -9.19
C LEU A 56 -3.61 3.18 -8.72
N TRP A 57 -4.05 2.83 -7.52
CA TRP A 57 -5.11 3.57 -6.81
C TRP A 57 -4.77 3.72 -5.34
N ARG A 58 -5.55 4.55 -4.64
CA ARG A 58 -5.50 4.65 -3.17
C ARG A 58 -6.44 3.62 -2.57
N ASP A 59 -6.04 2.99 -1.48
CA ASP A 59 -6.93 2.07 -0.77
C ASP A 59 -8.20 2.79 -0.29
N ALA A 60 -9.31 2.05 -0.23
CA ALA A 60 -10.60 2.59 0.21
C ALA A 60 -10.72 2.80 1.73
N HIS A 61 -9.89 2.13 2.53
CA HIS A 61 -10.00 2.11 3.99
C HIS A 61 -8.81 2.81 4.67
N ILE A 62 -7.63 2.75 4.04
CA ILE A 62 -6.40 3.34 4.58
C ILE A 62 -5.93 4.47 3.67
N ASP A 63 -6.13 5.72 4.09
CA ASP A 63 -5.87 6.92 3.29
C ASP A 63 -4.42 7.03 2.78
N SER A 64 -3.46 6.56 3.57
CA SER A 64 -2.03 6.60 3.25
C SER A 64 -1.57 5.41 2.42
N LEU A 65 -2.44 4.46 2.07
CA LEU A 65 -2.04 3.23 1.38
C LEU A 65 -2.25 3.34 -0.13
N LEU A 66 -1.20 3.06 -0.89
CA LEU A 66 -1.25 2.91 -2.34
C LEU A 66 -1.29 1.42 -2.69
N VAL A 67 -2.10 1.11 -3.70
CA VAL A 67 -2.21 -0.24 -4.29
C VAL A 67 -1.58 -0.19 -5.67
N LEU A 68 -0.55 -0.99 -5.87
CA LEU A 68 0.25 -1.08 -7.09
C LEU A 68 0.12 -2.47 -7.74
N PRO A 69 0.47 -2.62 -9.03
CA PRO A 69 0.40 -3.90 -9.72
C PRO A 69 1.22 -4.98 -9.01
N ALA A 70 0.79 -6.24 -9.14
CA ALA A 70 1.55 -7.38 -8.65
C ALA A 70 2.93 -7.43 -9.33
N GLY A 71 3.96 -7.81 -8.57
CA GLY A 71 5.34 -7.88 -9.08
C GLY A 71 6.01 -6.52 -9.31
N CYS A 72 5.40 -5.41 -8.88
CA CYS A 72 6.09 -4.13 -8.86
C CYS A 72 7.26 -4.20 -7.87
N GLU A 73 8.48 -4.18 -8.42
CA GLU A 73 9.73 -4.19 -7.65
C GLU A 73 10.01 -2.81 -7.09
N LEU A 74 9.78 -2.65 -5.78
CA LEU A 74 9.97 -1.40 -5.07
C LEU A 74 11.06 -1.49 -3.99
N HIS A 75 11.62 -2.67 -3.73
CA HIS A 75 12.55 -2.88 -2.61
C HIS A 75 13.78 -1.95 -2.64
N CYS A 76 14.34 -1.73 -3.83
CA CYS A 76 15.45 -0.82 -4.06
C CYS A 76 15.00 0.57 -4.56
N HIS A 77 13.70 0.85 -4.55
CA HIS A 77 13.18 2.12 -5.03
C HIS A 77 13.62 3.26 -4.11
N GLU A 78 13.98 4.40 -4.69
CA GLU A 78 14.50 5.56 -3.93
C GLU A 78 13.54 5.97 -2.80
N MET A 79 12.23 5.96 -3.06
CA MET A 79 11.22 6.29 -2.04
C MET A 79 11.14 5.26 -0.89
N VAL A 80 11.48 3.99 -1.11
CA VAL A 80 11.59 2.99 -0.03
C VAL A 80 12.87 3.24 0.76
N VAL A 81 14.01 3.41 0.07
CA VAL A 81 15.31 3.65 0.71
C VAL A 81 15.30 4.94 1.55
N LYS A 82 14.64 5.99 1.07
CA LYS A 82 14.46 7.26 1.80
C LYS A 82 13.35 7.23 2.85
N GLY A 83 12.63 6.10 3.00
CA GLY A 83 11.55 5.93 3.96
C GLY A 83 10.29 6.76 3.67
N ALA A 84 10.13 7.28 2.44
CA ALA A 84 8.93 8.00 2.02
C ALA A 84 7.73 7.07 1.80
N ILE A 85 8.00 5.81 1.43
CA ILE A 85 7.01 4.74 1.39
C ILE A 85 7.53 3.50 2.13
N ILE A 86 6.61 2.75 2.71
CA ILE A 86 6.87 1.52 3.47
C ILE A 86 6.10 0.39 2.78
N LEU A 87 6.81 -0.69 2.44
CA LEU A 87 6.19 -1.87 1.84
C LEU A 87 5.60 -2.72 2.95
N GLN A 88 4.28 -2.67 3.10
CA GLN A 88 3.57 -3.29 4.20
C GLN A 88 2.25 -3.86 3.68
N ASP A 89 1.90 -5.07 4.11
CA ASP A 89 0.61 -5.65 3.78
C ASP A 89 -0.55 -4.78 4.26
N LYS A 90 -1.64 -4.75 3.49
CA LYS A 90 -2.84 -3.98 3.82
C LYS A 90 -3.41 -4.36 5.19
N ALA A 91 -3.44 -5.66 5.54
CA ALA A 91 -3.94 -6.13 6.82
C ALA A 91 -3.16 -5.51 7.99
N SER A 92 -1.84 -5.38 7.86
CA SER A 92 -0.97 -4.80 8.89
C SER A 92 -1.20 -3.29 9.10
N CYS A 93 -1.88 -2.62 8.18
CA CYS A 93 -2.21 -1.20 8.32
C CYS A 93 -3.46 -0.96 9.19
N PHE A 94 -4.30 -1.97 9.43
CA PHE A 94 -5.54 -1.81 10.19
C PHE A 94 -5.34 -1.63 11.69
N PRO A 95 -4.48 -2.38 12.40
CA PRO A 95 -4.30 -2.20 13.84
C PRO A 95 -3.99 -0.75 14.26
N PRO A 96 -3.02 -0.03 13.65
CA PRO A 96 -2.77 1.36 14.02
C PRO A 96 -3.91 2.30 13.61
N ALA A 97 -4.57 2.05 12.46
CA ALA A 97 -5.69 2.85 12.01
C ALA A 97 -6.92 2.72 12.94
N ALA A 98 -7.19 1.51 13.43
CA ALA A 98 -8.26 1.24 14.38
C ALA A 98 -7.95 1.78 15.78
N LEU A 99 -6.69 1.70 16.22
CA LEU A 99 -6.26 2.26 17.51
C LEU A 99 -6.39 3.78 17.55
N SER A 100 -6.06 4.47 16.44
CA SER A 100 -6.16 5.93 16.29
C SER A 100 -5.71 6.72 17.53
N PRO A 101 -4.46 6.51 18.01
CA PRO A 101 -4.01 7.10 19.26
C PRO A 101 -3.96 8.64 19.14
N PRO A 102 -4.50 9.39 20.12
CA PRO A 102 -4.41 10.85 20.12
C PRO A 102 -2.95 11.33 20.14
N ARG A 103 -2.69 12.49 19.52
CA ARG A 103 -1.36 13.08 19.55
C ARG A 103 -0.93 13.34 21.00
N GLY A 104 0.24 12.82 21.39
CA GLY A 104 0.79 12.97 22.73
C GLY A 104 0.35 11.88 23.72
N SER A 105 -0.49 10.92 23.33
CA SER A 105 -0.79 9.77 24.17
C SER A 105 0.42 8.84 24.32
N ILE A 106 0.44 8.06 25.40
CA ILE A 106 1.38 6.96 25.58
C ILE A 106 0.76 5.70 24.96
N SER A 107 1.51 5.00 24.11
CA SER A 107 1.08 3.76 23.47
C SER A 107 2.10 2.66 23.71
N VAL A 108 1.63 1.43 23.88
CA VAL A 108 2.47 0.24 24.05
C VAL A 108 2.18 -0.72 22.90
N ASP A 109 3.21 -1.09 22.16
CA ASP A 109 3.17 -2.17 21.19
C ASP A 109 3.89 -3.39 21.79
N CYS A 110 3.11 -4.36 22.23
CA CYS A 110 3.60 -5.51 23.00
C CYS A 110 4.49 -6.45 22.17
N CYS A 111 4.37 -6.43 20.84
CA CYS A 111 5.05 -7.34 19.92
C CYS A 111 5.61 -6.58 18.71
N ALA A 112 6.36 -5.50 18.98
CA ALA A 112 6.70 -4.49 17.98
C ALA A 112 7.65 -4.95 16.88
N ALA A 113 8.50 -5.95 17.10
CA ALA A 113 9.50 -6.35 16.10
C ALA A 113 8.87 -7.07 14.88
N PRO A 114 9.31 -6.80 13.64
CA PRO A 114 10.41 -5.90 13.24
C PRO A 114 10.04 -4.40 13.16
N GLY A 115 8.77 -4.03 13.33
CA GLY A 115 8.30 -2.64 13.32
C GLY A 115 7.98 -2.13 11.92
N ASN A 116 6.77 -2.45 11.44
CA ASN A 116 6.30 -2.07 10.09
C ASN A 116 5.86 -0.61 9.97
#